data_AF-A0A847JAB6-F1
#
_entry.id   AF-A0A847JAB6-F1
#
_cell.length_a   1.000
_cell.length_b   1.000
_cell.length_c   1.000
_cell.angle_alpha   90.00
_cell.angle_beta   90.00
_cell.angle_gamma   90.00
#
_symmetry.space_group_name_H-M   'P 1'
#
loop_
_entity.id
_entity.type
_entity.pdbx_description
1 polymer ?
#
loop_
_entity_poly.entity_id
_entity_poly.type
_entity_poly.pdbx_seq_one_letter_code
_entity_poly.pdbx_strand_id
1 'polypeptide(L)'
;MTNRRRTVALVGVAMVAFAANSLFTRAALRDTAIDAAAFAAIRVASGALVLAVIARAGGRSATAGSWPSAVALFAYAIFFSLAYRGLTAGTGALVLFACVQATMIGWGLAHGE
;
A
#
# COMPACT_ATOMS: atom_id res chain seq x y z
N MET A 1 -14.23 -4.73 25.11
CA MET A 1 -12.84 -4.68 25.60
C MET A 1 -11.95 -5.50 24.66
N THR A 2 -11.32 -4.85 23.69
CA THR A 2 -10.48 -5.52 22.69
C THR A 2 -9.24 -6.12 23.39
N ASN A 3 -9.03 -7.43 23.24
CA ASN A 3 -8.03 -8.17 23.99
C ASN A 3 -6.61 -7.70 23.58
N ARG A 4 -5.90 -6.99 24.47
CA ARG A 4 -4.60 -6.34 24.19
C ARG A 4 -3.59 -7.28 23.52
N ARG A 5 -3.58 -8.56 23.90
CA ARG A 5 -2.73 -9.61 23.32
C ARG A 5 -3.03 -9.86 21.84
N ARG A 6 -4.32 -9.87 21.47
CA ARG A 6 -4.77 -10.03 20.07
C ARG A 6 -4.32 -8.85 19.23
N THR A 7 -4.42 -7.62 19.76
CA THR A 7 -3.93 -6.43 19.05
C THR A 7 -2.42 -6.50 18.81
N VAL A 8 -1.63 -6.84 19.83
CA VAL A 8 -0.17 -6.98 19.69
C VAL A 8 0.19 -8.06 18.67
N ALA A 9 -0.48 -9.20 18.68
CA ALA A 9 -0.26 -10.26 17.69
C ALA A 9 -0.59 -9.80 16.26
N LEU A 10 -1.73 -9.13 16.07
CA LEU A 10 -2.13 -8.60 14.76
C LEU A 10 -1.14 -7.53 14.25
N VAL A 11 -0.65 -6.65 15.14
CA VAL A 11 0.39 -5.68 14.80
C VAL A 11 1.68 -6.38 14.38
N GLY A 12 2.11 -7.41 15.13
CA GLY A 12 3.30 -8.19 14.78
C GLY A 12 3.19 -8.81 13.39
N VAL A 13 2.06 -9.46 13.09
CA VAL A 13 1.79 -10.03 11.75
C VAL A 13 1.80 -8.95 10.67
N ALA A 14 1.17 -7.80 10.92
CA ALA A 14 1.14 -6.69 9.98
C ALA A 14 2.54 -6.13 9.69
N MET A 15 3.38 -5.97 10.72
CA MET A 15 4.76 -5.48 10.56
C MET A 15 5.64 -6.48 9.80
N VAL A 16 5.51 -7.78 10.07
CA VAL A 16 6.22 -8.83 9.32
C VAL A 16 5.78 -8.82 7.86
N ALA A 17 4.49 -8.74 7.58
CA ALA A 17 3.97 -8.64 6.22
C ALA A 17 4.49 -7.38 5.49
N PHE A 18 4.56 -6.24 6.18
CA PHE A 18 5.07 -4.99 5.63
C PHE A 18 6.59 -5.08 5.30
N ALA A 19 7.37 -5.68 6.20
CA ALA A 19 8.80 -5.89 5.99
C ALA A 19 9.08 -6.88 4.84
N ALA A 20 8.40 -8.04 4.85
CA ALA A 20 8.52 -9.05 3.80
C ALA A 20 8.15 -8.48 2.43
N ASN A 21 7.11 -7.64 2.38
CA ASN A 21 6.69 -7.00 1.15
C ASN A 21 7.78 -6.15 0.48
N SER A 22 8.52 -5.35 1.27
CA SER A 22 9.62 -4.53 0.78
C SER A 22 10.78 -5.40 0.27
N LEU A 23 11.07 -6.50 0.98
CA LEU A 23 12.12 -7.44 0.60
C LEU A 23 11.78 -8.16 -0.72
N PHE A 24 10.57 -8.70 -0.86
CA PHE A 24 10.12 -9.38 -2.08
C PHE A 24 10.08 -8.43 -3.28
N THR A 25 9.63 -7.19 -3.08
CA THR A 25 9.64 -6.16 -4.13
C THR A 25 11.06 -5.90 -4.62
N ARG A 26 12.02 -5.81 -3.70
CA ARG A 26 13.43 -5.61 -4.06
C ARG A 26 14.02 -6.82 -4.77
N ALA A 27 13.78 -8.03 -4.27
CA ALA A 27 14.27 -9.26 -4.90
C ALA A 27 13.71 -9.39 -6.33
N ALA A 28 12.41 -9.13 -6.52
CA ALA A 28 11.82 -9.14 -7.85
C ALA A 28 12.46 -8.09 -8.78
N LEU A 29 12.68 -6.86 -8.32
CA LEU A 29 13.24 -5.78 -9.15
C LEU A 29 14.77 -5.88 -9.38
N ARG A 30 15.52 -6.56 -8.50
CA ARG A 30 16.98 -6.74 -8.63
C ARG A 30 17.36 -8.04 -9.32
N ASP A 31 16.70 -9.14 -8.96
CA ASP A 31 17.11 -10.49 -9.35
C ASP A 31 16.33 -11.00 -10.56
N THR A 32 15.33 -10.25 -11.04
CA THR A 32 14.56 -10.59 -12.24
C THR A 32 14.52 -9.43 -13.22
N ALA A 33 14.38 -9.72 -14.52
CA ALA A 33 14.27 -8.73 -15.58
C ALA A 33 12.87 -8.07 -15.68
N ILE A 34 12.08 -8.09 -14.60
CA ILE A 34 10.72 -7.55 -14.62
C ILE A 34 10.75 -6.02 -14.62
N ASP A 35 10.03 -5.39 -15.55
CA ASP A 35 9.85 -3.94 -15.54
C ASP A 35 8.99 -3.53 -14.33
N ALA A 36 9.31 -2.38 -13.72
CA ALA A 36 8.61 -1.85 -12.55
C ALA A 36 7.10 -1.71 -12.80
N ALA A 37 6.71 -1.30 -14.02
CA ALA A 37 5.32 -1.19 -14.41
C ALA A 37 4.59 -2.54 -14.41
N ALA A 38 5.23 -3.60 -14.93
CA ALA A 38 4.67 -4.95 -14.92
C ALA A 38 4.56 -5.49 -13.48
N PHE A 39 5.57 -5.25 -12.64
CA PHE A 39 5.52 -5.61 -11.22
C PHE A 39 4.36 -4.92 -10.49
N ALA A 40 4.17 -3.61 -10.69
CA ALA A 40 3.07 -2.85 -10.09
C ALA A 40 1.70 -3.35 -10.60
N ALA A 41 1.57 -3.64 -11.89
CA ALA A 41 0.33 -4.16 -12.47
C ALA A 41 -0.05 -5.53 -11.89
N ILE A 42 0.90 -6.47 -11.82
CA ILE A 42 0.68 -7.81 -11.22
C ILE A 42 0.25 -7.66 -9.76
N ARG A 43 0.88 -6.75 -9.02
CA ARG A 43 0.59 -6.50 -7.62
C ARG A 43 -0.83 -5.96 -7.41
N VAL A 44 -1.26 -4.99 -8.23
CA VAL A 44 -2.62 -4.44 -8.20
C VAL A 44 -3.65 -5.52 -8.60
N ALA A 45 -3.37 -6.29 -9.66
CA ALA A 45 -4.24 -7.39 -10.10
C ALA A 45 -4.40 -8.47 -9.02
N SER A 46 -3.30 -8.85 -8.35
CA SER A 46 -3.31 -9.80 -7.25
C SER A 46 -4.12 -9.28 -6.05
N GLY A 47 -3.93 -8.00 -5.70
CA GLY A 47 -4.72 -7.36 -4.64
C GLY A 47 -6.21 -7.32 -4.95
N ALA A 48 -6.58 -6.97 -6.19
CA ALA A 48 -7.96 -6.97 -6.66
C ALA A 48 -8.57 -8.38 -6.61
N LEU A 49 -7.82 -9.41 -7.03
CA LEU A 49 -8.25 -10.80 -6.98
C LEU A 49 -8.50 -11.27 -5.54
N VAL A 50 -7.55 -11.03 -4.63
CA VAL A 50 -7.68 -11.40 -3.22
C VAL A 50 -8.86 -10.67 -2.57
N LEU A 51 -9.03 -9.38 -2.86
CA LEU A 51 -10.16 -8.60 -2.35
C LEU A 51 -11.49 -9.14 -2.87
N ALA A 52 -11.56 -9.55 -4.14
CA ALA A 52 -12.74 -10.17 -4.72
C ALA A 52 -13.08 -11.50 -4.04
N VAL A 53 -12.07 -12.34 -3.74
CA VAL A 53 -12.26 -13.59 -2.99
C VAL A 53 -12.79 -13.30 -1.57
N ILE A 54 -12.19 -12.35 -0.85
CA ILE A 54 -12.63 -11.96 0.50
C ILE A 54 -14.06 -11.40 0.48
N ALA A 55 -14.38 -10.54 -0.49
CA ALA A 55 -15.71 -9.96 -0.62
C ALA A 55 -16.78 -11.05 -0.87
N ARG A 56 -16.48 -12.02 -1.72
CA ARG A 56 -17.36 -13.17 -1.99
C ARG A 56 -17.50 -14.09 -0.79
N ALA A 57 -16.43 -14.34 -0.05
CA ALA A 57 -16.45 -15.21 1.14
C ALA A 57 -17.13 -14.55 2.36
N GLY A 58 -17.07 -13.22 2.46
CA GLY A 58 -17.59 -12.47 3.61
C GLY A 58 -19.09 -12.15 3.55
N GLY A 59 -19.80 -12.51 2.47
CA GLY A 59 -21.24 -12.23 2.30
C GLY A 59 -21.61 -10.73 2.33
N ARG A 60 -20.63 -9.83 2.20
CA ARG A 60 -20.84 -8.38 2.25
C ARG A 60 -21.28 -7.92 0.87
N SER A 61 -22.46 -7.28 0.81
CA SER A 61 -22.89 -6.57 -0.40
C SER A 61 -21.82 -5.57 -0.79
N ALA A 62 -21.44 -5.56 -2.07
CA ALA A 62 -20.48 -4.60 -2.59
C ALA A 62 -21.05 -3.20 -2.42
N THR A 63 -20.60 -2.47 -1.39
CA THR A 63 -20.86 -1.04 -1.27
C THR A 63 -20.25 -0.36 -2.48
N ALA A 64 -21.00 0.53 -3.15
CA ALA A 64 -20.52 1.27 -4.31
C ALA A 64 -19.14 1.88 -4.01
N GLY A 65 -18.13 1.49 -4.78
CA GLY A 65 -16.78 2.01 -4.63
C GLY A 65 -16.72 3.49 -4.96
N SER A 66 -15.89 4.25 -4.25
CA SER A 66 -15.65 5.65 -4.56
C SER A 66 -14.67 5.78 -5.74
N TRP A 67 -15.17 6.19 -6.89
CA TRP A 67 -14.35 6.53 -8.06
C TRP A 67 -13.18 7.47 -7.75
N PRO A 68 -13.33 8.53 -6.92
CA PRO A 68 -12.21 9.39 -6.55
C PRO A 68 -11.09 8.63 -5.83
N SER A 69 -11.42 7.70 -4.93
CA SER A 69 -10.43 6.89 -4.22
C SER A 69 -9.77 5.87 -5.13
N ALA A 70 -10.50 5.31 -6.09
CA ALA A 70 -9.94 4.40 -7.11
C ALA A 70 -8.94 5.14 -8.02
N VAL A 71 -9.29 6.34 -8.48
CA VAL A 71 -8.38 7.19 -9.28
C VAL A 71 -7.16 7.59 -8.47
N ALA A 72 -7.33 7.99 -7.20
CA ALA A 72 -6.20 8.29 -6.31
C ALA A 72 -5.27 7.09 -6.11
N LEU A 73 -5.83 5.89 -5.92
CA LEU A 73 -5.06 4.65 -5.77
C LEU A 73 -4.29 4.31 -7.05
N PHE A 74 -4.91 4.50 -8.22
CA PHE A 74 -4.28 4.25 -9.52
C PHE A 74 -3.17 5.26 -9.81
N ALA A 75 -3.42 6.55 -9.57
CA ALA A 75 -2.41 7.60 -9.70
C ALA A 75 -1.21 7.32 -8.78
N TYR A 76 -1.48 6.97 -7.51
CA TYR A 76 -0.44 6.55 -6.57
C TYR A 76 0.38 5.38 -7.13
N ALA A 77 -0.25 4.33 -7.65
CA ALA A 77 0.44 3.16 -8.19
C ALA A 77 1.36 3.52 -9.38
N ILE A 78 0.93 4.41 -10.27
CA ILE A 78 1.75 4.90 -11.39
C ILE A 78 2.97 5.66 -10.88
N PHE A 79 2.77 6.69 -10.05
CA PHE A 79 3.88 7.52 -9.55
C PHE A 79 4.85 6.70 -8.71
N PHE A 80 4.34 5.77 -7.91
CA PHE A 80 5.15 4.86 -7.12
C PHE A 80 5.97 3.90 -7.99
N SER A 81 5.38 3.38 -9.07
CA SER A 81 6.08 2.52 -10.03
C SER A 81 7.19 3.26 -10.80
N LEU A 82 6.97 4.53 -11.14
CA LEU A 82 7.98 5.37 -11.79
C LEU A 82 9.13 5.73 -10.82
N ALA A 83 8.79 6.04 -9.56
CA ALA A 83 9.76 6.35 -8.52
C ALA A 83 10.79 5.21 -8.32
N TYR A 84 10.38 3.95 -8.46
CA TYR A 84 11.28 2.80 -8.34
C TYR A 84 12.39 2.74 -9.40
N ARG A 85 12.25 3.41 -10.55
CA ARG A 85 13.32 3.48 -11.54
C ARG A 85 14.50 4.35 -11.10
N GLY A 86 14.28 5.30 -10.18
CA GLY A 86 15.29 6.28 -9.77
C GLY A 86 15.57 6.34 -8.26
N LEU A 87 14.70 5.78 -7.42
CA LEU A 87 14.81 5.90 -5.96
C LEU A 87 15.08 4.54 -5.31
N THR A 88 16.05 4.51 -4.39
CA THR A 88 16.25 3.35 -3.52
C THR A 88 15.06 3.21 -2.56
N ALA A 89 14.76 1.98 -2.11
CA ALA A 89 13.63 1.77 -1.19
C ALA A 89 13.77 2.54 0.14
N GLY A 90 15.01 2.82 0.58
CA GLY A 90 15.26 3.64 1.78
C GLY A 90 14.88 5.10 1.56
N THR A 91 15.28 5.68 0.43
CA THR A 91 14.88 7.05 0.04
C THR A 91 13.38 7.14 -0.17
N GLY A 92 12.77 6.15 -0.83
CA GLY A 92 11.33 6.08 -1.02
C GLY A 92 10.55 6.03 0.29
N ALA A 93 11.02 5.26 1.28
CA ALA A 93 10.39 5.22 2.60
C ALA A 93 10.48 6.57 3.32
N LEU A 94 11.64 7.24 3.31
CA LEU A 94 11.81 8.56 3.93
C LEU A 94 10.90 9.62 3.29
N VAL A 95 10.82 9.64 1.96
CA VAL A 95 9.93 10.55 1.23
C VAL A 95 8.47 10.26 1.58
N LEU A 96 8.07 8.99 1.62
CA LEU A 96 6.69 8.61 1.95
C LEU A 96 6.32 9.04 3.38
N PHE A 97 7.22 8.82 4.35
CA PHE A 97 7.02 9.30 5.72
C PHE A 97 6.90 10.83 5.77
N ALA A 98 7.81 11.56 5.11
CA ALA A 98 7.74 13.02 5.07
C ALA A 98 6.44 13.54 4.44
N CYS A 99 6.00 12.95 3.32
CA CYS A 99 4.75 13.32 2.65
C CYS A 99 3.51 13.02 3.50
N VAL A 100 3.47 11.86 4.16
CA VAL A 100 2.35 11.50 5.06
C VAL A 100 2.27 12.48 6.23
N GLN A 101 3.41 12.77 6.88
CA GLN A 101 3.46 13.71 7.99
C GLN A 101 3.05 15.13 7.55
N ALA A 102 3.54 15.60 6.40
CA ALA A 102 3.16 16.90 5.86
C ALA A 102 1.65 16.98 5.54
N THR A 103 1.07 15.90 5.03
CA THR A 103 -0.37 15.83 4.72
C THR A 103 -1.21 15.83 5.99
N MET A 104 -0.81 15.07 7.02
CA MET A 104 -1.51 15.06 8.32
C MET A 104 -1.48 16.45 8.96
N ILE A 105 -0.32 17.10 8.99
CA ILE A 105 -0.16 18.45 9.55
C ILE A 105 -0.95 19.47 8.75
N GLY A 106 -0.83 19.46 7.41
CA GLY A 106 -1.54 20.39 6.53
C GLY A 106 -3.06 20.25 6.62
N TRP A 107 -3.55 19.01 6.75
CA TRP A 107 -4.97 18.75 6.95
C TRP A 107 -5.48 19.25 8.30
N GLY A 108 -4.72 19.03 9.38
CA GLY A 108 -5.03 19.56 10.72
C GLY A 108 -5.12 21.08 10.73
N LEU A 109 -4.12 21.76 10.15
CA LEU A 109 -4.13 23.21 9.98
C LEU A 109 -5.34 23.72 9.17
N ALA A 110 -5.72 23.02 8.10
CA ALA A 110 -6.85 23.41 7.26
C ALA A 110 -8.22 23.22 7.93
N HIS A 111 -8.33 22.29 8.88
CA HIS A 111 -9.57 22.01 9.63
C HIS A 111 -9.61 22.66 11.02
N GLY A 112 -8.60 23.47 11.36
CA GLY A 112 -8.58 24.28 12.57
C GLY A 112 -8.07 23.58 13.82
N GLU A 113 -7.16 22.62 13.68
CA GLU A 113 -6.32 22.10 14.78
C GLU A 113 -5.14 23.03 15.10
#